data_AF-A0A2V8R8D8-F1
#
_entry.id   AF-A0A2V8R8D8-F1
#
_cell.length_a   1.000
_cell.length_b   1.000
_cell.length_c   1.000
_cell.angle_alpha   90.00
_cell.angle_beta   90.00
_cell.angle_gamma   90.00
#
_symmetry.space_group_name_H-M   'P 1'
#
loop_
_entity.id
_entity.type
_entity.pdbx_description
1 polymer ?
#
loop_
_entity_poly.entity_id
_entity_poly.type
_entity_poly.pdbx_seq_one_letter_code
_entity_poly.pdbx_strand_id
1 'polypeptide(L)'
;ADRWLDIETFKLALSGDQMDAIRRLSTVDLQRAAARLFKDASVATVVVGNYDQLKAGLGPTVELRSEKPDAKAAADPATPAKKP
;
A
#
# COMPACT_ATOMS: atom_id res chain seq x y z
N ALA A 1 8.16 7.63 16.66
CA ALA A 1 7.40 6.50 16.11
C ALA A 1 5.90 6.61 16.45
N ASP A 2 5.51 7.21 17.58
CA ASP A 2 4.12 7.25 18.10
C ASP A 2 3.04 8.02 17.32
N ARG A 3 3.32 8.55 16.13
CA ARG A 3 2.35 9.41 15.40
C ARG A 3 1.71 8.77 14.18
N TRP A 4 2.04 7.52 13.87
CA TRP A 4 1.57 6.87 12.64
C TRP A 4 0.10 6.45 12.68
N LEU A 5 -0.54 6.46 13.86
CA LEU A 5 -1.94 6.07 14.05
C LEU A 5 -2.66 7.05 14.98
N ASP A 6 -2.39 8.35 14.84
CA ASP A 6 -3.13 9.35 15.58
C ASP A 6 -4.53 9.54 14.98
N ILE A 7 -5.55 9.24 15.78
CA ILE A 7 -6.96 9.31 15.42
C ILE A 7 -7.35 10.73 15.02
N GLU A 8 -6.77 11.75 15.66
CA GLU A 8 -7.05 13.16 15.39
C GLU A 8 -6.48 13.59 14.04
N THR A 9 -5.23 13.21 13.76
CA THR A 9 -4.56 13.50 12.49
C THR A 9 -5.25 12.84 11.29
N PHE A 10 -5.72 11.59 11.43
CA PHE A 10 -6.32 10.83 10.34
C PHE A 10 -7.85 10.86 10.32
N LYS A 11 -8.49 11.61 11.24
CA LYS A 11 -9.95 11.69 11.40
C LYS A 11 -10.61 10.31 11.36
N LEU A 12 -10.00 9.33 12.00
CA LEU A 12 -10.48 7.96 11.97
C LEU A 12 -11.79 7.90 12.76
N ALA A 13 -12.91 7.68 12.08
CA ALA A 13 -14.21 7.46 12.68
C ALA A 13 -14.25 6.05 13.30
N LEU A 14 -13.55 5.88 14.43
CA LEU A 14 -13.53 4.64 15.18
C LEU A 14 -14.79 4.57 16.05
N SER A 15 -15.61 3.54 15.84
CA SER A 15 -16.73 3.27 16.74
C SER A 15 -16.22 2.83 18.11
N GLY A 16 -17.06 2.93 19.15
CA GLY A 16 -16.71 2.46 20.51
C GLY A 16 -16.27 0.99 20.51
N ASP A 17 -16.94 0.16 19.72
CA ASP A 17 -16.58 -1.26 19.54
C ASP A 17 -15.19 -1.46 18.91
N GLN A 18 -14.77 -0.58 17.99
CA GLN A 18 -13.43 -0.66 17.41
C GLN A 18 -12.35 -0.27 18.42
N MET A 19 -12.62 0.71 19.30
CA MET A 19 -11.70 1.09 20.37
C MET A 19 -11.54 -0.03 21.41
N ASP A 20 -12.63 -0.70 21.74
CA ASP A 20 -12.59 -1.86 22.64
C ASP A 20 -11.88 -3.07 22.00
N ALA A 21 -12.04 -3.26 20.69
CA ALA A 21 -11.28 -4.29 19.95
C ALA A 21 -9.77 -4.01 19.98
N ILE A 22 -9.35 -2.76 19.78
CA ILE A 22 -7.93 -2.36 19.86
C ILE A 22 -7.36 -2.61 21.25
N ARG A 23 -8.12 -2.28 22.31
CA ARG A 23 -7.68 -2.49 23.71
C ARG A 23 -7.50 -3.96 24.09
N ARG A 24 -8.15 -4.87 23.37
CA ARG A 24 -8.06 -6.33 23.60
C ARG A 24 -6.94 -7.00 22.82
N LEU A 25 -6.24 -6.27 21.94
CA LEU A 25 -5.13 -6.82 21.17
C LEU A 25 -3.97 -7.22 22.07
N SER A 26 -3.51 -8.46 21.92
CA SER A 26 -2.30 -8.95 22.60
C SER A 26 -1.06 -8.79 21.72
N THR A 27 0.12 -8.92 22.33
CA THR A 27 1.41 -8.94 21.60
C THR A 27 1.50 -10.12 20.64
N VAL A 28 0.86 -11.25 20.97
CA VAL A 28 0.81 -12.44 20.10
C VAL A 28 -0.02 -12.17 18.86
N ASP A 29 -1.12 -11.43 18.98
CA ASP A 29 -1.96 -11.04 17.84
C ASP A 29 -1.19 -10.12 16.89
N LEU A 30 -0.44 -9.17 17.44
CA LEU A 30 0.43 -8.29 16.66
C LEU A 30 1.52 -9.07 15.92
N GLN A 31 2.20 -9.99 16.60
CA GLN A 31 3.24 -10.83 15.99
C GLN A 31 2.66 -11.70 14.87
N ARG A 32 1.47 -12.27 15.06
CA ARG A 32 0.78 -13.08 14.05
C ARG A 32 0.41 -12.25 12.83
N ALA A 33 -0.15 -11.05 13.04
CA ALA A 33 -0.49 -10.15 11.95
C ALA A 33 0.76 -9.69 11.19
N ALA A 34 1.82 -9.32 11.91
CA ALA A 34 3.09 -8.92 11.31
C ALA A 34 3.72 -10.05 10.50
N ALA A 35 3.77 -11.27 11.06
CA ALA A 35 4.27 -12.43 10.32
C ALA A 35 3.42 -12.68 9.06
N ARG A 36 2.09 -12.60 9.14
CA ARG A 36 1.24 -12.79 7.96
C ARG A 36 1.47 -11.75 6.86
N LEU A 37 1.72 -10.50 7.24
CA LEU A 37 1.81 -9.38 6.29
C LEU A 37 3.22 -9.18 5.74
N PHE A 38 4.25 -9.45 6.55
CA PHE A 38 5.64 -9.10 6.23
C PHE A 38 6.57 -10.29 6.10
N LYS A 39 6.21 -11.47 6.62
CA LYS A 39 7.05 -12.65 6.43
C LYS A 39 6.96 -13.05 4.96
N ASP A 40 8.12 -13.10 4.31
CA ASP A 40 8.28 -13.48 2.90
C ASP A 40 7.47 -12.60 1.93
N ALA A 41 7.11 -11.38 2.33
CA ALA A 41 6.35 -10.46 1.50
C ALA A 41 7.25 -9.76 0.47
N SER A 42 6.77 -9.67 -0.78
CA SER A 42 7.42 -8.86 -1.81
C SER A 42 7.31 -7.37 -1.44
N VAL A 43 8.44 -6.75 -1.13
CA VAL A 43 8.51 -5.34 -0.74
C VAL A 43 8.69 -4.47 -2.00
N ALA A 44 7.71 -3.61 -2.28
CA ALA A 44 7.88 -2.56 -3.29
C ALA A 44 8.66 -1.38 -2.68
N THR A 45 9.79 -1.01 -3.29
CA THR A 45 10.61 0.12 -2.85
C THR A 45 10.55 1.22 -3.91
N VAL A 46 10.08 2.41 -3.51
CA VAL A 46 10.03 3.60 -4.37
C VAL A 46 11.06 4.59 -3.86
N VAL A 47 12.03 4.96 -4.70
CA VAL A 47 13.03 5.97 -4.38
C VAL A 47 12.91 7.11 -5.39
N VAL A 48 12.84 8.33 -4.90
CA VAL A 48 12.76 9.55 -5.72
C VAL A 48 14.08 10.31 -5.59
N GLY A 49 14.73 10.59 -6.71
CA GLY A 49 16.02 11.27 -6.73
C GLY A 49 16.68 11.23 -8.11
N ASN A 50 17.98 11.57 -8.15
CA ASN A 50 18.75 11.52 -9.38
C ASN A 50 18.98 10.06 -9.81
N TYR A 51 18.43 9.67 -10.96
CA TYR A 51 18.49 8.31 -11.48
C TYR A 51 19.92 7.76 -11.64
N ASP A 52 20.86 8.57 -12.11
CA ASP A 52 22.24 8.12 -12.38
C ASP A 52 22.94 7.68 -11.10
N GLN A 53 22.60 8.30 -9.96
CA GLN A 53 23.11 7.91 -8.64
C GLN A 53 22.35 6.71 -8.06
N LEU A 54 21.06 6.58 -8.36
CA LEU A 54 20.20 5.51 -7.82
C LEU A 54 20.37 4.16 -8.53
N LYS A 55 20.76 4.18 -9.81
CA LYS A 55 20.99 2.98 -10.62
C LYS A 55 22.07 2.06 -10.03
N ALA A 56 23.07 2.64 -9.37
CA ALA A 56 24.15 1.88 -8.75
C ALA A 56 23.69 1.04 -7.55
N GLY A 57 22.59 1.42 -6.87
CA GLY A 57 22.10 0.76 -5.65
C GLY A 57 20.83 -0.08 -5.81
N LEU A 58 20.03 0.13 -6.86
CA LEU A 58 18.71 -0.49 -7.01
C LEU A 58 18.70 -1.79 -7.85
N GLY A 59 19.83 -2.17 -8.45
CA GLY A 59 19.94 -3.41 -9.24
C GLY A 59 19.19 -3.37 -10.59
N PRO A 60 19.09 -4.51 -11.29
CA PRO A 60 18.59 -4.57 -12.67
C PRO A 60 17.06 -4.55 -12.81
N THR A 61 16.30 -4.69 -11.72
CA THR A 61 14.83 -4.82 -11.75
C THR A 61 14.16 -3.54 -11.24
N VAL A 62 14.30 -2.45 -12.01
CA VAL A 62 13.75 -1.12 -11.65
C VAL A 62 12.81 -0.65 -12.75
N GLU A 63 11.54 -0.45 -12.41
CA GLU A 63 10.59 0.23 -13.29
C GLU A 63 10.68 1.74 -13.09
N LEU A 64 10.94 2.48 -14.17
CA LEU A 64 10.99 3.94 -14.14
C LEU A 64 9.61 4.50 -14.50
N ARG A 65 8.92 5.08 -13.53
CA ARG A 65 7.69 5.82 -13.80
C ARG A 65 8.06 7.20 -14.34
N SER A 66 8.05 7.35 -15.65
CA SER A 66 8.25 8.65 -16.30
C SER A 66 6.96 9.48 -16.24
N GLU A 67 7.09 10.81 -16.13
CA GLU A 67 5.94 11.74 -16.01
C GLU A 67 5.12 11.91 -17.30
N LYS A 68 5.43 11.17 -18.38
CA LYS A 68 4.54 11.12 -19.53
C LYS A 68 3.42 10.11 -19.23
N PRO A 69 2.15 10.55 -19.17
CA PRO A 69 1.05 9.60 -19.18
C PRO A 69 1.19 8.76 -20.45
N ASP A 70 1.25 7.44 -20.30
CA ASP A 70 1.07 6.54 -21.43
C ASP A 70 -0.23 6.93 -22.12
N ALA A 71 -0.13 7.35 -23.38
CA ALA A 71 -1.26 7.75 -24.18
C ALA A 71 -2.16 6.51 -24.38
N LYS A 72 -3.22 6.44 -23.57
CA LYS A 72 -4.52 5.79 -23.85
C LYS A 72 -4.44 4.52 -24.71
N ALA A 73 -4.37 3.35 -24.07
CA ALA A 73 -5.14 2.21 -24.55
C ALA A 73 -6.54 2.34 -23.97
N ALA A 74 -7.49 2.87 -24.75
CA ALA A 74 -8.89 2.82 -24.39
C ALA A 74 -9.29 1.35 -24.25
N ALA A 75 -9.55 0.89 -23.03
CA ALA A 75 -10.39 -0.28 -22.85
C ALA A 75 -11.80 0.15 -23.30
N ASP A 76 -12.28 -0.42 -24.39
CA ASP A 76 -13.67 -0.25 -24.81
C ASP A 76 -14.60 -0.60 -23.63
N PRO A 77 -15.60 0.24 -23.31
CA PRO A 77 -16.57 -0.09 -22.28
C PRO A 77 -17.39 -1.28 -22.75
N ALA A 78 -17.15 -2.44 -22.16
CA ALA A 78 -17.98 -3.62 -22.35
C ALA A 78 -19.38 -3.37 -21.75
N THR A 79 -20.31 -2.93 -22.59
CA THR A 79 -21.73 -2.89 -22.27
C THR A 79 -22.22 -4.32 -21.99
N PRO A 80 -22.86 -4.61 -20.84
CA PRO A 80 -23.35 -5.96 -20.58
C PRO A 80 -24.48 -6.32 -21.55
N ALA A 81 -24.30 -7.41 -22.30
CA ALA A 81 -25.28 -7.93 -23.24
C ALA A 81 -26.52 -8.44 -22.49
N LYS A 82 -27.69 -7.86 -22.77
CA LYS A 82 -29.00 -8.45 -22.44
C LYS A 82 -29.17 -9.71 -23.29
N LYS A 83 -29.45 -10.85 -22.66
CA LYS A 83 -29.95 -12.05 -23.35
C LYS A 83 -31.47 -12.20 -23.14
N PRO A 84 -32.17 -12.85 -24.09
CA PRO A 84 -33.62 -12.86 -24.24
C PRO A 84 -34.33 -13.78 -23.24
#